data_AF-A0A947M378-F1
#
_entry.id   AF-A0A947M378-F1
#
_cell.length_a   1.000
_cell.length_b   1.000
_cell.length_c   1.000
_cell.angle_alpha   90.00
_cell.angle_beta   90.00
_cell.angle_gamma   90.00
#
_symmetry.space_group_name_H-M   'P 1'
#
loop_
_entity.id
_entity.type
_entity.pdbx_description
1 polymer ?
#
loop_
_entity_poly.entity_id
_entity_poly.type
_entity_poly.pdbx_seq_one_letter_code
_entity_poly.pdbx_strand_id
1 'polypeptide(L)'
;MKHVLNTHRILRVGMGAALLCAAGTTLVPLAAQAATDGARSSPLVITNAPLPPELRSKVYSKPTRAPTISPAQVSGASYYGSNQETVVGRKVGELRGELFSLQGTVANLSERMASLQASGQNQAAEYYASVATISTQLQTGTTPGNPRLIAKLDTARNSLEQLSGHIASLNELAVNIANAASMASFLLESSRSAYSLSGAVEEDHVRLAQMEDAVNNTVVVIERLLNNVNDDITRTVAYLNTERDNLRTLSLAINTGDLFGKNLSNRPFSRAQQASFTPQASSDYGMGGNYEGAPTDGGMMAAQPNMGSIPGGPRPLVKIRFDRTDVEFEQPVYMAVNEALTRYPNAKFELVAVHPNMGNTAEVAIESTRARRNAEKVLRSLTEMGLPMDRVDLSYSPSPEATTNEVHLYVR
;
A
#
# COMPACT_ATOMS: atom_id res chain seq x y z
N MET A 1 41.14 -33.90 45.46
CA MET A 1 40.84 -35.18 44.77
C MET A 1 40.99 -34.96 43.28
N LYS A 2 41.98 -35.61 42.62
CA LYS A 2 41.80 -36.66 41.60
C LYS A 2 41.05 -36.16 40.34
N HIS A 3 41.78 -35.87 39.25
CA HIS A 3 41.95 -36.73 38.04
C HIS A 3 40.61 -36.95 37.29
N VAL A 4 40.38 -36.47 36.06
CA VAL A 4 41.11 -36.69 34.78
C VAL A 4 41.41 -38.17 34.51
N LEU A 5 40.55 -38.83 33.70
CA LEU A 5 40.75 -39.93 32.73
C LEU A 5 39.31 -40.30 32.23
N ASN A 6 38.94 -40.46 30.95
CA ASN A 6 39.47 -41.19 29.77
C ASN A 6 38.84 -42.60 29.59
N THR A 7 38.81 -43.07 28.32
CA THR A 7 38.62 -44.48 27.85
C THR A 7 37.18 -45.04 27.96
N HIS A 8 36.62 -45.84 27.04
CA HIS A 8 37.05 -46.57 25.81
C HIS A 8 36.08 -46.27 24.63
N ARG A 9 36.33 -46.49 23.33
CA ARG A 9 37.46 -46.97 22.48
C ARG A 9 37.93 -48.44 22.56
N ILE A 10 37.36 -49.30 21.68
CA ILE A 10 37.83 -50.60 21.10
C ILE A 10 36.84 -50.90 19.93
N LEU A 11 37.19 -51.42 18.74
CA LEU A 11 38.07 -52.56 18.40
C LEU A 11 38.86 -52.35 17.08
N ARG A 12 40.03 -52.99 16.98
CA ARG A 12 40.90 -53.12 15.79
C ARG A 12 40.89 -54.58 15.30
N VAL A 13 41.16 -54.84 14.02
CA VAL A 13 42.05 -55.90 13.43
C VAL A 13 42.14 -55.59 11.92
N GLY A 14 43.27 -55.69 11.20
CA GLY A 14 44.67 -55.95 11.59
C GLY A 14 45.57 -56.20 10.36
N MET A 15 46.89 -56.32 10.60
CA MET A 15 47.94 -56.84 9.69
C MET A 15 48.28 -56.03 8.40
N GLY A 16 49.52 -55.67 8.05
CA GLY A 16 50.79 -55.69 8.80
C GLY A 16 51.87 -56.60 8.20
N ALA A 17 52.72 -56.06 7.30
CA ALA A 17 54.08 -56.56 6.99
C ALA A 17 54.88 -55.49 6.23
N ALA A 18 56.21 -55.47 6.38
CA ALA A 18 57.09 -54.45 5.81
C ALA A 18 58.11 -55.05 4.84
N LEU A 19 58.65 -54.25 3.91
CA LEU A 19 60.08 -54.28 3.61
C LEU A 19 60.59 -52.98 2.98
N LEU A 20 61.86 -52.68 3.25
CA LEU A 20 62.58 -51.46 2.87
C LEU A 20 63.54 -51.79 1.72
N CYS A 21 63.53 -51.04 0.62
CA CYS A 21 64.72 -50.83 -0.23
C CYS A 21 64.54 -49.68 -1.24
N ALA A 22 65.64 -49.08 -1.66
CA ALA A 22 65.64 -47.78 -2.33
C ALA A 22 65.65 -47.85 -3.87
N ALA A 23 64.92 -46.93 -4.51
CA ALA A 23 65.21 -46.38 -5.84
C ALA A 23 64.61 -44.97 -5.93
N GLY A 24 65.31 -44.02 -6.55
CA GLY A 24 64.89 -42.61 -6.57
C GLY A 24 63.66 -42.35 -7.44
N THR A 25 62.65 -41.68 -6.88
CA THR A 25 61.47 -41.20 -7.61
C THR A 25 61.59 -39.70 -7.88
N THR A 26 62.04 -39.34 -9.09
CA THR A 26 61.82 -38.00 -9.64
C THR A 26 60.36 -37.83 -10.06
N LEU A 27 59.85 -36.62 -9.92
CA LEU A 27 58.47 -36.26 -10.31
C LEU A 27 58.29 -36.42 -11.82
N VAL A 28 57.38 -37.32 -12.23
CA VAL A 28 56.93 -37.44 -13.62
C VAL A 28 55.64 -36.62 -13.78
N PRO A 29 55.60 -35.58 -14.64
CA PRO A 29 54.37 -34.86 -14.93
C PRO A 29 53.42 -35.74 -15.76
N LEU A 30 52.12 -35.65 -15.46
CA LEU A 30 51.08 -36.37 -16.19
C LEU A 30 50.96 -35.81 -17.61
N ALA A 31 51.50 -36.54 -18.59
CA ALA A 31 51.49 -36.12 -19.98
C ALA A 31 50.06 -36.16 -20.56
N ALA A 32 49.64 -35.06 -21.18
CA ALA A 32 48.41 -35.03 -21.96
C ALA A 32 48.54 -35.97 -23.17
N GLN A 33 47.63 -36.94 -23.32
CA GLN A 33 47.46 -37.66 -24.58
C GLN A 33 46.87 -36.70 -25.64
N ALA A 34 47.75 -35.96 -26.33
CA ALA A 34 47.43 -35.43 -27.64
C ALA A 34 47.38 -36.59 -28.64
N ALA A 35 46.19 -36.92 -29.14
CA ALA A 35 46.03 -37.90 -30.21
C ALA A 35 46.63 -37.33 -31.50
N THR A 36 47.84 -37.76 -31.85
CA THR A 36 48.50 -37.39 -33.11
C THR A 36 47.91 -38.19 -34.27
N ASP A 37 46.73 -37.78 -34.76
CA ASP A 37 46.27 -38.23 -36.07
C ASP A 37 46.93 -37.37 -37.16
N GLY A 38 48.02 -37.92 -37.71
CA GLY A 38 48.91 -37.23 -38.65
C GLY A 38 48.34 -37.10 -40.06
N ALA A 39 47.22 -36.42 -40.21
CA ALA A 39 46.66 -36.04 -41.50
C ALA A 39 47.59 -35.03 -42.22
N ARG A 40 48.52 -35.57 -43.02
CA ARG A 40 49.46 -34.77 -43.83
C ARG A 40 48.71 -33.82 -44.76
N SER A 41 48.68 -32.54 -44.41
CA SER A 41 48.22 -31.48 -45.32
C SER A 41 49.14 -31.43 -46.54
N SER A 42 48.64 -31.84 -47.69
CA SER A 42 49.37 -31.73 -48.95
C SER A 42 49.46 -30.26 -49.34
N PRO A 43 50.65 -29.72 -49.70
CA PRO A 43 50.76 -28.31 -50.06
C PRO A 43 49.96 -28.01 -51.33
N LEU A 44 49.25 -26.88 -51.35
CA LEU A 44 48.55 -26.41 -52.55
C LEU A 44 49.58 -25.99 -53.60
N VAL A 45 49.73 -26.79 -54.65
CA VAL A 45 50.56 -26.45 -55.81
C VAL A 45 49.68 -25.80 -56.88
N ILE A 46 49.72 -24.46 -56.95
CA ILE A 46 49.01 -23.69 -57.98
C ILE A 46 49.89 -23.66 -59.23
N THR A 47 49.46 -24.31 -60.31
CA THR A 47 50.16 -24.29 -61.61
C THR A 47 49.18 -24.02 -62.74
N ASN A 48 49.62 -23.30 -63.78
CA ASN A 48 48.83 -23.06 -64.99
C ASN A 48 48.92 -24.21 -66.01
N ALA A 49 49.50 -25.36 -65.64
CA ALA A 49 49.54 -26.54 -66.49
C ALA A 49 48.17 -27.25 -66.50
N PRO A 50 47.74 -27.87 -67.63
CA PRO A 50 46.51 -28.64 -67.66
C PRO A 50 46.59 -29.82 -66.67
N LEU A 51 45.53 -30.02 -65.87
CA LEU A 51 45.53 -31.01 -64.78
C LEU A 51 45.96 -32.41 -65.30
N PRO A 52 46.92 -33.07 -64.61
CA PRO A 52 47.32 -34.44 -64.92
C PRO A 52 46.12 -35.41 -64.99
N PRO A 53 46.12 -36.38 -65.91
CA PRO A 53 44.99 -37.30 -66.09
C PRO A 53 44.64 -38.09 -64.82
N GLU A 54 45.65 -38.46 -64.03
CA GLU A 54 45.52 -39.13 -62.71
C GLU A 54 44.75 -38.30 -61.66
N LEU A 55 44.84 -36.97 -61.72
CA LEU A 55 44.12 -36.09 -60.81
C LEU A 55 42.72 -35.76 -61.34
N ARG A 56 42.55 -35.66 -62.67
CA ARG A 56 41.22 -35.55 -63.28
C ARG A 56 40.34 -36.75 -62.94
N SER A 57 40.86 -37.97 -63.03
CA SER A 57 40.10 -39.17 -62.67
C SER A 57 39.72 -39.19 -61.18
N LYS A 58 40.59 -38.74 -60.27
CA LYS A 58 40.25 -38.68 -58.83
C LYS A 58 39.27 -37.58 -58.45
N VAL A 59 39.33 -36.40 -59.09
CA VAL A 59 38.47 -35.25 -58.75
C VAL A 59 37.10 -35.31 -59.44
N TYR A 60 37.00 -35.85 -60.66
CA TYR A 60 35.78 -35.79 -61.47
C TYR A 60 35.06 -37.14 -61.67
N SER A 61 35.57 -38.27 -61.17
CA SER A 61 34.93 -39.60 -61.43
C SER A 61 33.67 -39.90 -60.64
N LYS A 62 33.34 -39.12 -59.61
CA LYS A 62 32.15 -39.35 -58.77
C LYS A 62 31.52 -38.01 -58.41
N PRO A 63 30.21 -37.79 -58.70
CA PRO A 63 29.49 -36.69 -58.09
C PRO A 63 29.44 -36.93 -56.58
N THR A 64 30.19 -36.15 -55.81
CA THR A 64 30.10 -36.10 -54.36
C THR A 64 28.71 -35.58 -54.00
N ARG A 65 27.81 -36.52 -53.69
CA ARG A 65 26.48 -36.19 -53.19
C ARG A 65 26.67 -35.39 -51.90
N ALA A 66 26.14 -34.16 -51.85
CA ALA A 66 26.18 -33.36 -50.63
C ALA A 66 25.63 -34.19 -49.46
N PRO A 67 26.25 -34.13 -48.26
CA PRO A 67 25.76 -34.88 -47.12
C PRO A 67 24.29 -34.49 -46.90
N THR A 68 23.42 -35.49 -46.88
CA THR A 68 22.00 -35.30 -46.60
C THR A 68 21.85 -34.79 -45.18
N ILE A 69 21.61 -33.49 -45.04
CA ILE A 69 21.33 -32.84 -43.76
C ILE A 69 20.06 -33.47 -43.21
N SER A 70 20.19 -34.37 -42.24
CA SER A 70 19.03 -34.99 -41.61
C SER A 70 18.34 -33.97 -40.69
N PRO A 71 17.01 -34.05 -40.49
CA PRO A 71 16.30 -33.18 -39.55
C PRO A 71 16.91 -33.21 -38.13
N ALA A 72 17.44 -34.36 -37.72
CA ALA A 72 18.14 -34.56 -36.44
C ALA A 72 19.50 -33.82 -36.33
N GLN A 73 20.12 -33.42 -37.45
CA GLN A 73 21.33 -32.60 -37.45
C GLN A 73 21.02 -31.09 -37.43
N VAL A 74 19.85 -30.68 -37.93
CA VAL A 74 19.38 -29.27 -37.81
C VAL A 74 18.80 -29.00 -36.43
N SER A 75 18.03 -29.96 -35.89
CA SER A 75 17.48 -29.90 -34.51
C SER A 75 18.44 -30.42 -33.43
N GLY A 76 19.66 -30.79 -33.81
CA GLY A 76 20.65 -31.33 -32.87
C GLY A 76 21.26 -30.25 -31.99
N ALA A 77 21.75 -30.65 -30.81
CA ALA A 77 22.41 -29.75 -29.85
C ALA A 77 23.66 -29.02 -30.40
N SER A 78 24.17 -29.42 -31.57
CA SER A 78 25.23 -28.72 -32.30
C SER A 78 24.77 -27.43 -33.00
N TYR A 79 23.48 -27.28 -33.29
CA TYR A 79 22.91 -26.04 -33.85
C TYR A 79 22.70 -25.01 -32.74
N TYR A 80 22.14 -25.44 -31.60
CA TYR A 80 22.07 -24.69 -30.33
C TYR A 80 23.43 -24.67 -29.59
N GLY A 81 24.52 -24.38 -30.32
CA GLY A 81 25.88 -24.52 -29.82
C GLY A 81 26.11 -23.76 -28.52
N SER A 82 26.18 -24.49 -27.40
CA SER A 82 26.11 -23.99 -26.00
C SER A 82 27.19 -22.98 -25.57
N ASN A 83 28.10 -22.63 -26.48
CA ASN A 83 29.29 -21.83 -26.22
C ASN A 83 29.33 -20.53 -27.06
N GLN A 84 28.33 -20.25 -27.90
CA GLN A 84 28.20 -18.94 -28.56
C GLN A 84 27.47 -17.97 -27.64
N GLU A 85 28.25 -17.32 -26.77
CA GLU A 85 27.73 -16.34 -25.81
C GLU A 85 27.28 -15.07 -26.54
N THR A 86 25.96 -14.89 -26.68
CA THR A 86 25.35 -13.72 -27.34
C THR A 86 25.51 -12.46 -26.47
N VAL A 87 25.48 -11.29 -27.11
CA VAL A 87 25.57 -10.02 -26.37
C VAL A 87 24.33 -9.82 -25.48
N VAL A 88 23.15 -10.21 -25.98
CA VAL A 88 21.89 -10.21 -25.23
C VAL A 88 21.94 -11.22 -24.09
N GLY A 89 22.46 -12.43 -24.30
CA GLY A 89 22.60 -13.46 -23.27
C GLY A 89 23.43 -13.01 -22.07
N ARG A 90 24.52 -12.28 -22.29
CA ARG A 90 25.29 -11.64 -21.20
C ARG A 90 24.46 -10.61 -20.44
N LYS A 91 23.78 -9.70 -21.15
CA LYS A 91 22.92 -8.68 -20.52
C LYS A 91 21.76 -9.32 -19.73
N VAL A 92 21.18 -10.41 -20.24
CA VAL A 92 20.19 -11.23 -19.54
C VAL A 92 20.77 -11.85 -18.26
N GLY A 93 22.02 -12.32 -18.31
CA GLY A 93 22.74 -12.80 -17.12
C GLY A 93 22.89 -11.72 -16.03
N GLU A 94 23.32 -10.52 -16.41
CA GLU A 94 23.42 -9.36 -15.51
C GLU A 94 22.06 -9.01 -14.89
N LEU A 95 21.03 -8.81 -15.72
CA LEU A 95 19.68 -8.44 -15.29
C LEU A 95 19.04 -9.49 -14.38
N ARG A 96 19.33 -10.79 -14.58
CA ARG A 96 18.89 -11.85 -13.66
C ARG A 96 19.56 -11.75 -12.29
N GLY A 97 20.84 -11.36 -12.23
CA GLY A 97 21.54 -11.09 -10.97
C GLY A 97 20.96 -9.89 -10.24
N GLU A 98 20.70 -8.80 -10.95
CA GLU A 98 20.06 -7.60 -10.41
C GLU A 98 18.61 -7.88 -9.94
N LEU A 99 17.82 -8.64 -10.72
CA LEU A 99 16.48 -9.08 -10.33
C LEU A 99 16.50 -9.98 -9.09
N PHE A 100 17.44 -10.92 -8.98
CA PHE A 100 17.58 -11.76 -7.79
C PHE A 100 17.92 -10.93 -6.53
N SER A 101 18.80 -9.94 -6.68
CA SER A 101 19.12 -8.97 -5.61
C SER A 101 17.89 -8.15 -5.19
N LEU A 102 17.12 -7.65 -6.17
CA LEU A 102 15.86 -6.94 -5.94
C LEU A 102 14.83 -7.83 -5.23
N GLN A 103 14.65 -9.07 -5.69
CA GLN A 103 13.72 -10.02 -5.07
C GLN A 103 14.10 -10.35 -3.62
N GLY A 104 15.39 -10.55 -3.34
CA GLY A 104 15.89 -10.70 -1.96
C GLY A 104 15.63 -9.46 -1.10
N THR A 105 15.79 -8.26 -1.67
CA THR A 105 15.47 -6.99 -1.01
C THR A 105 13.97 -6.89 -0.71
N VAL A 106 13.10 -7.15 -1.69
CA VAL A 106 11.64 -7.11 -1.53
C VAL A 106 11.15 -8.15 -0.51
N ALA A 107 11.74 -9.35 -0.49
CA ALA A 107 11.45 -10.35 0.53
C ALA A 107 11.80 -9.84 1.94
N ASN A 108 12.98 -9.26 2.13
CA ASN A 108 13.38 -8.67 3.41
C ASN A 108 12.50 -7.48 3.83
N LEU A 109 12.10 -6.62 2.88
CA LEU A 109 11.17 -5.52 3.13
C LEU A 109 9.80 -6.04 3.60
N SER A 110 9.31 -7.15 3.01
CA SER A 110 8.06 -7.78 3.43
C SER A 110 8.13 -8.44 4.81
N GLU A 111 9.27 -9.04 5.17
CA GLU A 111 9.52 -9.61 6.50
C GLU A 111 9.66 -8.51 7.57
N ARG A 112 10.39 -7.42 7.23
CA ARG A 112 10.48 -6.22 8.08
C ARG A 112 9.09 -5.62 8.30
N MET A 113 8.25 -5.56 7.27
CA MET A 113 6.87 -5.11 7.41
C MET A 113 6.05 -5.99 8.36
N ALA A 114 6.10 -7.31 8.20
CA ALA A 114 5.34 -8.24 9.04
C ALA A 114 5.79 -8.19 10.51
N SER A 115 7.10 -8.09 10.77
CA SER A 115 7.64 -7.96 12.14
C SER A 115 7.28 -6.62 12.79
N LEU A 116 7.29 -5.53 12.02
CA LEU A 116 6.82 -4.21 12.45
C LEU A 116 5.33 -4.24 12.82
N GLN A 117 4.48 -4.81 11.96
CA GLN A 117 3.05 -4.98 12.24
C GLN A 117 2.78 -5.82 13.50
N ALA A 118 3.49 -6.94 13.67
CA ALA A 118 3.37 -7.77 14.88
C ALA A 118 3.81 -7.03 16.15
N SER A 119 4.90 -6.25 16.07
CA SER A 119 5.37 -5.40 17.17
C SER A 119 4.33 -4.35 17.56
N GLY A 120 3.77 -3.62 16.58
CA GLY A 120 2.73 -2.63 16.81
C GLY A 120 1.45 -3.22 17.43
N GLN A 121 1.04 -4.42 17.01
CA GLN A 121 -0.09 -5.14 17.63
C GLN A 121 0.18 -5.51 19.09
N ASN A 122 1.38 -6.00 19.42
CA ASN A 122 1.77 -6.31 20.79
C ASN A 122 1.79 -5.06 21.69
N GLN A 123 2.34 -3.95 21.20
CA GLN A 123 2.35 -2.66 21.90
C GLN A 123 0.94 -2.12 22.14
N ALA A 124 0.04 -2.22 21.15
CA ALA A 124 -1.36 -1.85 21.31
C ALA A 124 -2.09 -2.76 22.33
N ALA A 125 -1.80 -4.06 22.36
CA ALA A 125 -2.37 -4.97 23.35
C ALA A 125 -1.91 -4.64 24.79
N GLU A 126 -0.62 -4.32 25.00
CA GLU A 126 -0.10 -3.89 26.29
C GLU A 126 -0.70 -2.54 26.76
N TYR A 127 -0.87 -1.61 25.81
CA TYR A 127 -1.57 -0.35 26.02
C TYR A 127 -3.00 -0.59 26.53
N TYR A 128 -3.80 -1.35 25.78
CA TYR A 128 -5.21 -1.60 26.12
C TYR A 128 -5.36 -2.38 27.42
N ALA A 129 -4.49 -3.35 27.72
CA ALA A 129 -4.48 -4.05 29.01
C ALA A 129 -4.22 -3.09 30.18
N SER A 130 -3.33 -2.13 29.99
CA SER A 130 -3.03 -1.10 31.00
C SER A 130 -4.20 -0.12 31.18
N VAL A 131 -4.79 0.36 30.08
CA VAL A 131 -5.97 1.24 30.10
C VAL A 131 -7.20 0.56 30.71
N ALA A 132 -7.48 -0.70 30.38
CA ALA A 132 -8.57 -1.48 30.96
C ALA A 132 -8.39 -1.68 32.48
N THR A 133 -7.15 -1.91 32.92
CA THR A 133 -6.82 -2.01 34.36
C THR A 133 -7.08 -0.67 35.06
N ILE A 134 -6.67 0.44 34.45
CA ILE A 134 -6.86 1.80 34.99
C ILE A 134 -8.35 2.13 35.08
N SER A 135 -9.10 1.98 33.98
CA SER A 135 -10.52 2.34 33.93
C SER A 135 -11.37 1.53 34.90
N THR A 136 -11.12 0.23 35.03
CA THR A 136 -11.82 -0.65 36.00
C THR A 136 -11.60 -0.18 37.46
N GLN A 137 -10.37 0.19 37.82
CA GLN A 137 -10.07 0.71 39.16
C GLN A 137 -10.68 2.10 39.40
N LEU A 138 -10.69 2.98 38.39
CA LEU A 138 -11.31 4.29 38.50
C LEU A 138 -12.85 4.21 38.59
N GLN A 139 -13.49 3.26 37.90
CA GLN A 139 -14.94 3.01 38.01
C GLN A 139 -15.36 2.50 39.39
N THR A 140 -14.49 1.69 40.02
CA THR A 140 -14.70 1.21 41.40
C THR A 140 -14.47 2.31 42.44
N GLY A 141 -13.84 3.42 42.03
CA GLY A 141 -13.29 4.44 42.91
C GLY A 141 -11.93 4.03 43.47
N THR A 142 -10.99 4.97 43.48
CA THR A 142 -9.64 4.79 44.03
C THR A 142 -9.26 6.01 44.86
N THR A 143 -8.23 5.89 45.70
CA THR A 143 -7.63 7.06 46.34
C THR A 143 -7.07 8.02 45.26
N PRO A 144 -7.30 9.34 45.37
CA PRO A 144 -6.65 10.35 44.53
C PRO A 144 -5.12 10.13 44.45
N GLY A 145 -4.56 10.15 43.25
CA GLY A 145 -3.11 10.00 43.05
C GLY A 145 -2.53 8.62 43.36
N ASN A 146 -3.31 7.54 43.24
CA ASN A 146 -2.87 6.16 43.51
C ASN A 146 -1.59 5.80 42.71
N PRO A 147 -0.45 5.49 43.36
CA PRO A 147 0.83 5.26 42.69
C PRO A 147 0.84 4.01 41.80
N ARG A 148 -0.02 3.01 42.06
CA ARG A 148 -0.17 1.83 41.19
C ARG A 148 -0.79 2.19 39.85
N LEU A 149 -1.71 3.15 39.84
CA LEU A 149 -2.33 3.66 38.61
C LEU A 149 -1.40 4.58 37.84
N ILE A 150 -0.59 5.39 38.54
CA ILE A 150 0.47 6.19 37.92
C ILE A 150 1.48 5.26 37.23
N ALA A 151 1.95 4.21 37.90
CA ALA A 151 2.86 3.23 37.28
C ALA A 151 2.26 2.54 36.03
N LYS A 152 0.95 2.21 36.05
CA LYS A 152 0.25 1.66 34.87
C LYS A 152 0.03 2.70 33.76
N LEU A 153 -0.20 3.96 34.11
CA LEU A 153 -0.28 5.06 33.16
C LEU A 153 1.07 5.27 32.47
N ASP A 154 2.17 5.14 33.19
CA ASP A 154 3.53 5.23 32.63
C ASP A 154 3.86 4.02 31.73
N THR A 155 3.40 2.80 32.07
CA THR A 155 3.42 1.66 31.12
C THR A 155 2.67 2.00 29.83
N ALA A 156 1.43 2.51 29.93
CA ALA A 156 0.62 2.87 28.77
C ALA A 156 1.28 3.99 27.92
N ARG A 157 1.86 5.02 28.56
CA ARG A 157 2.64 6.08 27.88
C ARG A 157 3.83 5.49 27.12
N ASN A 158 4.60 4.60 27.76
CA ASN A 158 5.75 3.96 27.13
C ASN A 158 5.35 3.12 25.91
N SER A 159 4.23 2.38 25.98
CA SER A 159 3.71 1.63 24.81
C SER A 159 3.30 2.55 23.64
N LEU A 160 2.69 3.71 23.91
CA LEU A 160 2.40 4.70 22.85
C LEU A 160 3.66 5.37 22.30
N GLU A 161 4.70 5.57 23.12
CA GLU A 161 5.95 6.16 22.65
C GLU A 161 6.74 5.19 21.76
N GLN A 162 6.77 3.89 22.12
CA GLN A 162 7.32 2.87 21.23
C GLN A 162 6.55 2.78 19.89
N LEU A 163 5.22 2.89 19.94
CA LEU A 163 4.39 2.95 18.74
C LEU A 163 4.58 4.28 17.95
N SER A 164 4.98 5.36 18.60
CA SER A 164 5.43 6.60 17.94
C SER A 164 6.76 6.38 17.22
N GLY A 165 7.71 5.64 17.83
CA GLY A 165 8.95 5.20 17.18
C GLY A 165 8.73 4.26 15.98
N HIS A 166 7.66 3.45 16.02
CA HIS A 166 7.26 2.59 14.91
C HIS A 166 6.94 3.41 13.63
N ILE A 167 6.34 4.60 13.74
CA ILE A 167 6.11 5.48 12.58
C ILE A 167 7.43 5.85 11.88
N ALA A 168 8.51 6.10 12.61
CA ALA A 168 9.81 6.38 12.00
C ALA A 168 10.34 5.16 11.22
N SER A 169 10.17 3.96 11.76
CA SER A 169 10.53 2.70 11.08
C SER A 169 9.68 2.43 9.84
N LEU A 170 8.38 2.77 9.85
CA LEU A 170 7.50 2.66 8.68
C LEU A 170 7.88 3.67 7.58
N ASN A 171 8.25 4.91 7.95
CA ASN A 171 8.75 5.89 6.98
C ASN A 171 10.08 5.45 6.34
N GLU A 172 11.00 4.90 7.13
CA GLU A 172 12.25 4.32 6.61
C GLU A 172 11.96 3.13 5.67
N LEU A 173 11.01 2.26 6.03
CA LEU A 173 10.55 1.17 5.19
C LEU A 173 9.96 1.68 3.87
N ALA A 174 9.13 2.73 3.89
CA ALA A 174 8.55 3.35 2.70
C ALA A 174 9.63 3.91 1.75
N VAL A 175 10.66 4.58 2.28
CA VAL A 175 11.81 5.06 1.47
C VAL A 175 12.56 3.90 0.82
N ASN A 176 12.79 2.80 1.55
CA ASN A 176 13.46 1.63 1.00
C ASN A 176 12.60 0.92 -0.07
N ILE A 177 11.28 0.87 0.09
CA ILE A 177 10.34 0.37 -0.93
C ILE A 177 10.36 1.27 -2.19
N ALA A 178 10.42 2.60 -2.03
CA ALA A 178 10.53 3.52 -3.16
C ALA A 178 11.85 3.33 -3.94
N ASN A 179 12.97 3.11 -3.25
CA ASN A 179 14.24 2.77 -3.89
C ASN A 179 14.16 1.44 -4.67
N ALA A 180 13.51 0.42 -4.10
CA ALA A 180 13.25 -0.84 -4.79
C ALA A 180 12.34 -0.65 -6.03
N ALA A 181 11.34 0.23 -5.97
CA ALA A 181 10.48 0.58 -7.10
C ALA A 181 11.26 1.24 -8.25
N SER A 182 12.21 2.13 -7.92
CA SER A 182 13.10 2.74 -8.92
C SER A 182 13.99 1.69 -9.59
N MET A 183 14.54 0.75 -8.82
CA MET A 183 15.33 -0.38 -9.38
C MET A 183 14.46 -1.29 -10.26
N ALA A 184 13.23 -1.62 -9.84
CA ALA A 184 12.32 -2.43 -10.64
C ALA A 184 11.95 -1.76 -11.98
N SER A 185 11.74 -0.44 -11.95
CA SER A 185 11.48 0.37 -13.15
C SER A 185 12.67 0.39 -14.11
N PHE A 186 13.89 0.54 -13.57
CA PHE A 186 15.13 0.44 -14.36
C PHE A 186 15.29 -0.95 -15.01
N LEU A 187 15.02 -2.04 -14.26
CA LEU A 187 15.08 -3.40 -14.81
C LEU A 187 14.07 -3.63 -15.93
N LEU A 188 12.85 -3.11 -15.80
CA LEU A 188 11.83 -3.21 -16.83
C LEU A 188 12.27 -2.50 -18.11
N GLU A 189 12.77 -1.26 -17.99
CA GLU A 189 13.25 -0.47 -19.13
C GLU A 189 14.51 -1.07 -19.78
N SER A 190 15.42 -1.63 -18.97
CA SER A 190 16.60 -2.34 -19.47
C SER A 190 16.24 -3.64 -20.19
N SER A 191 15.25 -4.39 -19.69
CA SER A 191 14.71 -5.59 -20.35
C SER A 191 14.05 -5.24 -21.69
N ARG A 192 13.26 -4.17 -21.74
CA ARG A 192 12.67 -3.64 -22.99
C ARG A 192 13.73 -3.19 -24.00
N SER A 193 14.74 -2.47 -23.52
CA SER A 193 15.88 -2.05 -24.34
C SER A 193 16.64 -3.25 -24.94
N ALA A 194 16.81 -4.33 -24.18
CA ALA A 194 17.51 -5.53 -24.62
C ALA A 194 16.86 -6.22 -25.84
N TYR A 195 15.55 -6.13 -26.04
CA TYR A 195 14.89 -6.63 -27.26
C TYR A 195 15.31 -5.92 -28.54
N SER A 196 15.77 -4.66 -28.44
CA SER A 196 16.21 -3.89 -29.62
C SER A 196 17.65 -4.21 -30.05
N LEU A 197 18.40 -5.00 -29.26
CA LEU A 197 19.80 -5.29 -29.51
C LEU A 197 19.96 -6.40 -30.56
N SER A 198 20.54 -6.03 -31.71
CA SER A 198 20.82 -6.96 -32.82
C SER A 198 21.84 -8.04 -32.42
N GLY A 199 21.66 -9.26 -32.96
CA GLY A 199 22.51 -10.42 -32.67
C GLY A 199 22.03 -11.28 -31.49
N ALA A 200 20.76 -11.15 -31.10
CA ALA A 200 20.07 -12.11 -30.24
C ALA A 200 19.72 -13.40 -31.01
N VAL A 201 19.47 -14.48 -30.25
CA VAL A 201 18.90 -15.74 -30.75
C VAL A 201 17.53 -15.96 -30.06
N GLU A 202 16.65 -16.75 -30.65
CA GLU A 202 15.30 -17.03 -30.16
C GLU A 202 15.25 -17.46 -28.68
N GLU A 203 16.23 -18.22 -28.19
CA GLU A 203 16.29 -18.61 -26.77
C GLU A 203 16.46 -17.42 -25.82
N ASP A 204 17.17 -16.37 -26.24
CA ASP A 204 17.36 -15.17 -25.41
C ASP A 204 16.10 -14.32 -25.36
N HIS A 205 15.31 -14.26 -26.43
CA HIS A 205 14.00 -13.62 -26.42
C HIS A 205 13.02 -14.34 -25.47
N VAL A 206 13.04 -15.67 -25.42
CA VAL A 206 12.24 -16.44 -24.44
C VAL A 206 12.71 -16.17 -23.01
N ARG A 207 14.02 -16.04 -22.77
CA ARG A 207 14.58 -15.70 -21.44
C ARG A 207 14.25 -14.27 -21.03
N LEU A 208 14.27 -13.31 -21.96
CA LEU A 208 13.84 -11.93 -21.72
C LEU A 208 12.35 -11.87 -21.36
N ALA A 209 11.49 -12.60 -22.06
CA ALA A 209 10.05 -12.61 -21.77
C ALA A 209 9.75 -13.12 -20.35
N GLN A 210 10.37 -14.24 -19.97
CA GLN A 210 10.26 -14.78 -18.59
C GLN A 210 10.78 -13.80 -17.53
N MET A 211 11.78 -12.98 -17.87
CA MET A 211 12.34 -11.97 -16.96
C MET A 211 11.46 -10.72 -16.87
N GLU A 212 10.88 -10.26 -17.99
CA GLU A 212 9.90 -9.17 -17.99
C GLU A 212 8.66 -9.54 -17.15
N ASP A 213 8.14 -10.76 -17.29
CA ASP A 213 7.05 -11.28 -16.44
C ASP A 213 7.43 -11.26 -14.94
N ALA A 214 8.66 -11.67 -14.60
CA ALA A 214 9.14 -11.70 -13.22
C ALA A 214 9.39 -10.29 -12.64
N VAL A 215 9.87 -9.33 -13.46
CA VAL A 215 9.98 -7.92 -13.08
C VAL A 215 8.60 -7.32 -12.87
N ASN A 216 7.65 -7.52 -13.80
CA ASN A 216 6.27 -7.05 -13.69
C ASN A 216 5.58 -7.58 -12.42
N ASN A 217 5.77 -8.86 -12.09
CA ASN A 217 5.28 -9.43 -10.83
C ASN A 217 5.89 -8.71 -9.61
N THR A 218 7.21 -8.48 -9.64
CA THR A 218 7.93 -7.80 -8.56
C THR A 218 7.45 -6.35 -8.38
N VAL A 219 7.14 -5.62 -9.45
CA VAL A 219 6.53 -4.27 -9.41
C VAL A 219 5.19 -4.30 -8.66
N VAL A 220 4.29 -5.22 -9.00
CA VAL A 220 2.98 -5.36 -8.32
C VAL A 220 3.12 -5.72 -6.83
N VAL A 221 4.17 -6.45 -6.44
CA VAL A 221 4.48 -6.71 -5.02
C VAL A 221 4.96 -5.43 -4.32
N ILE A 222 5.86 -4.67 -4.95
CA ILE A 222 6.36 -3.39 -4.44
C ILE A 222 5.24 -2.37 -4.26
N GLU A 223 4.34 -2.22 -5.24
CA GLU A 223 3.16 -1.34 -5.16
C GLU A 223 2.26 -1.73 -3.98
N ARG A 224 1.99 -3.03 -3.80
CA ARG A 224 1.20 -3.53 -2.66
C ARG A 224 1.88 -3.23 -1.32
N LEU A 225 3.19 -3.41 -1.22
CA LEU A 225 3.95 -3.06 -0.01
C LEU A 225 3.87 -1.55 0.28
N LEU A 226 4.06 -0.70 -0.73
CA LEU A 226 3.98 0.75 -0.58
C LEU A 226 2.60 1.21 -0.09
N ASN A 227 1.53 0.69 -0.70
CA ASN A 227 0.15 1.00 -0.30
C ASN A 227 -0.13 0.54 1.14
N ASN A 228 0.22 -0.71 1.49
CA ASN A 228 0.03 -1.22 2.84
C ASN A 228 0.81 -0.40 3.89
N VAL A 229 2.03 0.08 3.59
CA VAL A 229 2.83 0.89 4.52
C VAL A 229 2.23 2.29 4.69
N ASN A 230 1.76 2.92 3.62
CA ASN A 230 1.08 4.21 3.70
C ASN A 230 -0.23 4.13 4.49
N ASP A 231 -1.01 3.06 4.30
CA ASP A 231 -2.23 2.80 5.07
C ASP A 231 -1.92 2.57 6.56
N ASP A 232 -0.85 1.83 6.89
CA ASP A 232 -0.46 1.58 8.29
C ASP A 232 0.10 2.85 8.98
N ILE A 233 0.85 3.69 8.26
CA ILE A 233 1.29 5.01 8.75
C ILE A 233 0.08 5.89 9.07
N THR A 234 -0.85 6.06 8.11
CA THR A 234 -2.00 6.95 8.30
C THR A 234 -2.93 6.46 9.43
N ARG A 235 -3.16 5.15 9.51
CA ARG A 235 -3.90 4.50 10.61
C ARG A 235 -3.21 4.71 11.96
N THR A 236 -1.89 4.50 12.03
CA THR A 236 -1.12 4.63 13.29
C THR A 236 -1.08 6.08 13.78
N VAL A 237 -0.96 7.06 12.88
CA VAL A 237 -1.02 8.49 13.23
C VAL A 237 -2.39 8.86 13.81
N ALA A 238 -3.49 8.44 13.18
CA ALA A 238 -4.85 8.70 13.67
C ALA A 238 -5.10 8.05 15.05
N TYR A 239 -4.62 6.82 15.23
CA TYR A 239 -4.67 6.10 16.50
C TYR A 239 -3.90 6.84 17.61
N LEU A 240 -2.62 7.16 17.40
CA LEU A 240 -1.78 7.83 18.40
C LEU A 240 -2.33 9.19 18.85
N ASN A 241 -2.91 9.96 17.95
CA ASN A 241 -3.51 11.25 18.31
C ASN A 241 -4.69 11.05 19.28
N THR A 242 -5.59 10.12 18.94
CA THR A 242 -6.76 9.77 19.76
C THR A 242 -6.34 9.24 21.14
N GLU A 243 -5.38 8.32 21.19
CA GLU A 243 -4.97 7.70 22.46
C GLU A 243 -4.10 8.60 23.34
N ARG A 244 -3.39 9.59 22.76
CA ARG A 244 -2.71 10.64 23.53
C ARG A 244 -3.71 11.52 24.28
N ASP A 245 -4.84 11.85 23.67
CA ASP A 245 -5.92 12.62 24.32
C ASP A 245 -6.69 11.78 25.36
N ASN A 246 -6.90 10.49 25.07
CA ASN A 246 -7.41 9.51 26.04
C ASN A 246 -6.50 9.44 27.29
N LEU A 247 -5.17 9.28 27.11
CA LEU A 247 -4.22 9.27 28.22
C LEU A 247 -4.16 10.58 29.01
N ARG A 248 -4.30 11.74 28.36
CA ARG A 248 -4.41 13.03 29.07
C ARG A 248 -5.63 13.02 29.99
N THR A 249 -6.77 12.56 29.49
CA THR A 249 -8.03 12.47 30.24
C THR A 249 -7.93 11.47 31.40
N LEU A 250 -7.37 10.27 31.16
CA LEU A 250 -7.10 9.28 32.21
C LEU A 250 -6.12 9.80 33.27
N SER A 251 -5.12 10.61 32.90
CA SER A 251 -4.18 11.19 33.86
C SER A 251 -4.85 12.16 34.85
N LEU A 252 -5.86 12.91 34.39
CA LEU A 252 -6.69 13.74 35.26
C LEU A 252 -7.58 12.88 36.17
N ALA A 253 -8.21 11.84 35.61
CA ALA A 253 -9.06 10.92 36.39
C ALA A 253 -8.29 10.16 37.48
N ILE A 254 -7.04 9.77 37.23
CA ILE A 254 -6.12 9.18 38.23
C ILE A 254 -5.76 10.18 39.33
N ASN A 255 -5.58 11.46 38.98
CA ASN A 255 -5.32 12.50 39.98
C ASN A 255 -6.54 12.68 40.90
N THR A 256 -7.76 12.73 40.35
CA THR A 256 -9.00 12.89 41.13
C THR A 256 -9.49 11.61 41.81
N GLY A 257 -9.06 10.43 41.35
CA GLY A 257 -9.43 9.12 41.90
C GLY A 257 -10.78 8.56 41.44
N ASP A 258 -11.36 9.09 40.36
CA ASP A 258 -12.70 8.75 39.87
C ASP A 258 -12.78 8.92 38.35
N LEU A 259 -13.45 7.98 37.65
CA LEU A 259 -13.61 8.01 36.20
C LEU A 259 -14.72 9.00 35.81
N PHE A 260 -14.37 10.28 35.68
CA PHE A 260 -15.30 11.40 35.44
C PHE A 260 -16.31 11.60 36.57
N GLY A 261 -15.80 11.91 37.77
CA GLY A 261 -16.64 12.08 38.95
C GLY A 261 -17.83 13.04 38.75
N LYS A 262 -19.03 12.44 38.66
CA LYS A 262 -20.39 12.98 38.88
C LYS A 262 -20.83 14.27 38.13
N ASN A 263 -19.94 14.95 37.41
CA ASN A 263 -20.12 16.34 36.97
C ASN A 263 -20.63 16.52 35.52
N LEU A 264 -20.86 15.42 34.79
CA LEU A 264 -21.63 15.45 33.53
C LEU A 264 -23.11 15.13 33.78
N SER A 265 -23.43 14.12 34.62
CA SER A 265 -24.82 13.86 35.03
C SER A 265 -25.43 14.97 35.89
N ASN A 266 -24.61 15.81 36.56
CA ASN A 266 -25.07 16.99 37.28
C ASN A 266 -24.97 18.31 36.48
N ARG A 267 -24.86 18.23 35.14
CA ARG A 267 -25.12 19.36 34.23
C ARG A 267 -26.31 19.15 33.26
N PRO A 268 -27.51 18.77 33.74
CA PRO A 268 -28.72 18.96 32.96
C PRO A 268 -29.03 20.46 32.91
N PHE A 269 -28.92 21.05 31.71
CA PHE A 269 -29.47 22.37 31.37
C PHE A 269 -29.04 23.58 32.23
N SER A 270 -27.80 24.06 32.05
CA SER A 270 -27.48 25.46 32.35
C SER A 270 -26.96 26.18 31.09
N ARG A 271 -27.81 27.05 30.52
CA ARG A 271 -27.56 27.93 29.37
C ARG A 271 -27.76 27.35 27.95
N ALA A 272 -28.96 26.84 27.71
CA ALA A 272 -29.73 27.32 26.55
C ALA A 272 -30.81 28.26 27.10
N GLN A 273 -31.02 29.44 26.50
CA GLN A 273 -32.11 30.33 26.90
C GLN A 273 -33.43 29.66 26.56
N GLN A 274 -34.32 29.52 27.55
CA GLN A 274 -35.69 29.08 27.34
C GLN A 274 -36.42 30.15 26.53
N ALA A 275 -36.57 29.92 25.22
CA ALA A 275 -37.64 30.56 24.46
C ALA A 275 -38.96 29.98 24.96
N SER A 276 -39.69 30.75 25.76
CA SER A 276 -40.98 30.36 26.32
C SER A 276 -42.03 30.26 25.21
N PHE A 277 -42.31 29.03 24.77
CA PHE A 277 -43.51 28.72 23.98
C PHE A 277 -44.55 28.03 24.87
N THR A 278 -45.63 28.75 25.15
CA THR A 278 -46.80 28.25 25.85
C THR A 278 -47.64 27.37 24.92
N PRO A 279 -47.88 26.09 25.23
CA PRO A 279 -48.87 25.29 24.51
C PRO A 279 -50.26 25.70 24.99
N GLN A 280 -50.96 26.52 24.20
CA GLN A 280 -52.37 26.83 24.48
C GLN A 280 -53.24 25.65 24.03
N ALA A 281 -53.53 24.76 24.98
CA ALA A 281 -54.58 23.77 24.82
C ALA A 281 -55.94 24.44 25.05
N SER A 282 -56.86 24.27 24.10
CA SER A 282 -58.30 24.49 24.29
C SER A 282 -59.00 23.15 24.22
N SER A 283 -59.37 22.60 25.37
CA SER A 283 -60.24 21.44 25.49
C SER A 283 -61.71 21.83 25.26
N ASP A 284 -62.42 21.09 24.42
CA ASP A 284 -63.87 20.94 24.57
C ASP A 284 -64.31 19.50 24.22
N TYR A 285 -65.46 19.09 24.74
CA TYR A 285 -65.82 17.70 25.06
C TYR A 285 -66.66 16.99 23.97
N GLY A 286 -66.65 15.65 23.98
CA GLY A 286 -67.70 14.87 23.28
C GLY A 286 -67.38 13.38 23.10
N MET A 287 -68.00 12.51 23.91
CA MET A 287 -67.91 11.04 23.79
C MET A 287 -69.13 10.49 23.05
N GLY A 288 -68.92 9.52 22.13
CA GLY A 288 -69.89 8.46 21.83
C GLY A 288 -70.42 8.30 20.40
N GLY A 289 -70.24 7.08 19.84
CA GLY A 289 -71.38 6.33 19.26
C GLY A 289 -71.56 6.17 17.73
N ASN A 290 -70.81 5.23 17.13
CA ASN A 290 -71.24 4.23 16.11
C ASN A 290 -71.85 4.61 14.72
N TYR A 291 -71.96 3.55 13.90
CA TYR A 291 -72.68 3.30 12.62
C TYR A 291 -72.27 4.03 11.32
N GLU A 292 -71.45 3.33 10.52
CA GLU A 292 -71.84 2.64 9.27
C GLU A 292 -72.94 3.27 8.36
N GLY A 293 -72.60 3.56 7.10
CA GLY A 293 -73.55 3.84 6.01
C GLY A 293 -73.04 4.79 4.90
N ALA A 294 -73.17 4.40 3.63
CA ALA A 294 -72.86 5.21 2.43
C ALA A 294 -74.15 5.44 1.60
N PRO A 295 -74.17 5.95 0.34
CA PRO A 295 -73.34 6.96 -0.38
C PRO A 295 -74.19 8.07 -1.08
N THR A 296 -73.56 9.15 -1.59
CA THR A 296 -73.92 10.01 -2.79
C THR A 296 -72.97 11.23 -2.79
N ASP A 297 -72.08 11.46 -3.77
CA ASP A 297 -72.25 11.98 -5.15
C ASP A 297 -72.78 13.43 -5.27
N GLY A 298 -72.14 14.27 -6.12
CA GLY A 298 -72.69 15.55 -6.58
C GLY A 298 -71.90 16.87 -6.41
N GLY A 299 -70.69 17.03 -7.00
CA GLY A 299 -70.06 18.34 -7.31
C GLY A 299 -69.48 19.15 -6.11
N MET A 300 -68.63 20.17 -6.28
CA MET A 300 -68.26 20.97 -7.46
C MET A 300 -66.77 21.38 -7.41
N MET A 301 -66.22 21.86 -8.53
CA MET A 301 -64.80 22.22 -8.72
C MET A 301 -64.36 23.47 -7.93
N ALA A 302 -63.16 23.42 -7.35
CA ALA A 302 -62.22 24.55 -7.31
C ALA A 302 -60.78 24.04 -7.16
N ALA A 303 -59.90 24.40 -8.10
CA ALA A 303 -58.49 24.03 -8.03
C ALA A 303 -57.82 24.77 -6.85
N GLN A 304 -57.19 24.04 -5.93
CA GLN A 304 -56.25 24.65 -5.00
C GLN A 304 -55.00 25.09 -5.78
N PRO A 305 -54.63 26.38 -5.76
CA PRO A 305 -53.43 26.83 -6.42
C PRO A 305 -52.19 26.27 -5.72
N ASN A 306 -51.17 25.98 -6.52
CA ASN A 306 -49.82 25.69 -6.07
C ASN A 306 -49.21 26.93 -5.40
N MET A 307 -49.51 27.14 -4.11
CA MET A 307 -48.71 27.96 -3.21
C MET A 307 -47.74 26.99 -2.53
N GLY A 308 -46.45 27.03 -2.77
CA GLY A 308 -45.63 28.22 -2.89
C GLY A 308 -44.54 28.07 -1.83
N SER A 309 -43.38 27.59 -2.27
CA SER A 309 -42.22 27.27 -1.44
C SER A 309 -41.96 28.31 -0.34
N ILE A 310 -41.90 27.88 0.92
CA ILE A 310 -41.47 28.71 2.04
C ILE A 310 -39.97 29.03 1.85
N PRO A 311 -39.56 30.28 1.59
CA PRO A 311 -38.17 30.63 1.39
C PRO A 311 -37.55 31.03 2.75
N GLY A 312 -37.17 30.03 3.55
CA GLY A 312 -36.69 30.23 4.92
C GLY A 312 -35.37 29.55 5.30
N GLY A 313 -34.83 28.68 4.45
CA GLY A 313 -33.47 28.17 4.64
C GLY A 313 -32.43 29.26 4.29
N PRO A 314 -31.28 29.34 5.00
CA PRO A 314 -30.18 30.20 4.57
C PRO A 314 -29.80 29.81 3.13
N ARG A 315 -29.67 30.79 2.23
CA ARG A 315 -29.27 30.50 0.85
C ARG A 315 -27.76 30.26 0.82
N PRO A 316 -27.27 29.18 0.19
CA PRO A 316 -25.84 29.00 0.02
C PRO A 316 -25.31 30.11 -0.90
N LEU A 317 -24.22 30.74 -0.48
CA LEU A 317 -23.44 31.68 -1.29
C LEU A 317 -22.81 30.95 -2.48
N VAL A 318 -22.29 29.73 -2.25
CA VAL A 318 -21.74 28.86 -3.28
C VAL A 318 -22.22 27.43 -3.07
N LYS A 319 -22.53 26.74 -4.17
CA LYS A 319 -22.83 25.31 -4.20
C LYS A 319 -21.87 24.63 -5.18
N ILE A 320 -20.93 23.88 -4.64
CA ILE A 320 -19.91 23.12 -5.38
C ILE A 320 -20.43 21.70 -5.56
N ARG A 321 -20.40 21.17 -6.79
CA ARG A 321 -20.77 19.78 -7.09
C ARG A 321 -19.51 18.98 -7.39
N PHE A 322 -19.32 17.87 -6.70
CA PHE A 322 -18.23 16.92 -6.93
C PHE A 322 -18.73 15.75 -7.76
N ASP A 323 -18.99 16.03 -9.05
CA ASP A 323 -19.41 15.07 -10.08
C ASP A 323 -18.24 14.39 -10.81
N ARG A 324 -17.03 14.96 -10.71
CA ARG A 324 -15.78 14.45 -11.29
C ARG A 324 -14.60 14.62 -10.31
N THR A 325 -13.50 13.91 -10.57
CA THR A 325 -12.34 13.86 -9.67
C THR A 325 -11.63 15.21 -9.52
N ASP A 326 -11.59 15.99 -10.60
CA ASP A 326 -10.99 17.32 -10.67
C ASP A 326 -12.03 18.36 -11.07
N VAL A 327 -12.72 18.89 -10.06
CA VAL A 327 -13.64 20.03 -10.21
C VAL A 327 -12.84 21.31 -9.97
N GLU A 328 -12.82 22.20 -10.96
CA GLU A 328 -12.29 23.56 -10.84
C GLU A 328 -13.28 24.43 -10.05
N PHE A 329 -13.20 24.40 -8.72
CA PHE A 329 -14.07 25.17 -7.83
C PHE A 329 -13.38 26.42 -7.26
N GLU A 330 -12.06 26.49 -7.34
CA GLU A 330 -11.22 27.44 -6.63
C GLU A 330 -11.51 28.89 -7.07
N GLN A 331 -11.53 29.15 -8.38
CA GLN A 331 -11.83 30.48 -8.95
C GLN A 331 -13.24 31.00 -8.61
N PRO A 332 -14.35 30.26 -8.86
CA PRO A 332 -15.69 30.76 -8.54
C PRO A 332 -15.92 30.92 -7.03
N VAL A 333 -15.35 30.04 -6.20
CA VAL A 333 -15.40 30.18 -4.73
C VAL A 333 -14.69 31.45 -4.28
N TYR A 334 -13.49 31.72 -4.81
CA TYR A 334 -12.73 32.92 -4.48
C TYR A 334 -13.50 34.21 -4.80
N MET A 335 -14.07 34.32 -6.00
CA MET A 335 -14.85 35.51 -6.38
C MET A 335 -16.04 35.73 -5.46
N ALA A 336 -16.78 34.67 -5.14
CA ALA A 336 -17.94 34.75 -4.25
C ALA A 336 -17.56 35.14 -2.82
N VAL A 337 -16.47 34.59 -2.28
CA VAL A 337 -15.95 34.95 -0.95
C VAL A 337 -15.44 36.40 -0.91
N ASN A 338 -14.72 36.85 -1.93
CA ASN A 338 -14.22 38.21 -2.00
C ASN A 338 -15.35 39.24 -2.14
N GLU A 339 -16.40 38.93 -2.93
CA GLU A 339 -17.60 39.77 -2.98
C GLU A 339 -18.34 39.79 -1.63
N ALA A 340 -18.48 38.63 -0.98
CA ALA A 340 -19.10 38.53 0.35
C ALA A 340 -18.34 39.33 1.41
N LEU A 341 -17.01 39.26 1.44
CA LEU A 341 -16.16 40.05 2.34
C LEU A 341 -16.20 41.55 2.04
N THR A 342 -16.29 41.94 0.75
CA THR A 342 -16.44 43.34 0.34
C THR A 342 -17.78 43.93 0.82
N ARG A 343 -18.86 43.15 0.75
CA ARG A 343 -20.19 43.55 1.26
C ARG A 343 -20.30 43.44 2.79
N TYR A 344 -19.63 42.47 3.40
CA TYR A 344 -19.72 42.12 4.82
C TYR A 344 -18.33 41.82 5.42
N PRO A 345 -17.57 42.86 5.86
CA PRO A 345 -16.18 42.69 6.35
C PRO A 345 -16.01 41.77 7.56
N ASN A 346 -17.09 41.60 8.34
CA ASN A 346 -17.14 40.77 9.55
C ASN A 346 -17.92 39.46 9.35
N ALA A 347 -18.23 39.08 8.10
CA ALA A 347 -18.88 37.81 7.79
C ALA A 347 -18.09 36.62 8.37
N LYS A 348 -18.84 35.68 8.94
CA LYS A 348 -18.38 34.31 9.13
C LYS A 348 -18.89 33.44 8.00
N PHE A 349 -18.26 32.30 7.80
CA PHE A 349 -18.63 31.33 6.79
C PHE A 349 -18.91 29.99 7.46
N GLU A 350 -19.90 29.27 6.94
CA GLU A 350 -20.14 27.87 7.30
C GLU A 350 -20.03 27.02 6.04
N LEU A 351 -19.16 26.01 6.09
CA LEU A 351 -18.94 25.05 5.02
C LEU A 351 -19.67 23.75 5.37
N VAL A 352 -20.77 23.46 4.68
CA VAL A 352 -21.57 22.25 4.89
C VAL A 352 -21.18 21.21 3.84
N ALA A 353 -20.65 20.08 4.29
CA ALA A 353 -20.47 18.89 3.46
C ALA A 353 -21.80 18.16 3.32
N VAL A 354 -22.28 18.01 2.08
CA VAL A 354 -23.54 17.36 1.74
C VAL A 354 -23.27 16.09 0.93
N HIS A 355 -23.92 14.99 1.32
CA HIS A 355 -23.81 13.69 0.66
C HIS A 355 -25.20 13.11 0.39
N PRO A 356 -25.36 12.30 -0.67
CA PRO A 356 -26.61 11.60 -0.95
C PRO A 356 -26.92 10.61 0.17
N ASN A 357 -28.15 10.59 0.65
CA ASN A 357 -28.63 9.59 1.61
C ASN A 357 -29.35 8.41 0.94
N MET A 358 -28.99 8.11 -0.31
CA MET A 358 -29.61 7.09 -1.16
C MET A 358 -28.60 5.97 -1.42
N GLY A 359 -28.88 4.76 -0.93
CA GLY A 359 -28.00 3.60 -1.07
C GLY A 359 -28.05 2.68 0.15
N ASN A 360 -27.17 1.68 0.18
CA ASN A 360 -26.96 0.82 1.34
C ASN A 360 -26.16 1.56 2.43
N THR A 361 -26.23 1.11 3.69
CA THR A 361 -25.57 1.78 4.83
C THR A 361 -24.05 1.91 4.66
N ALA A 362 -23.42 0.92 4.03
CA ALA A 362 -21.99 0.96 3.69
C ALA A 362 -21.66 2.01 2.60
N GLU A 363 -22.56 2.22 1.63
CA GLU A 363 -22.38 3.19 0.55
C GLU A 363 -22.52 4.62 1.09
N VAL A 364 -23.54 4.87 1.92
CA VAL A 364 -23.71 6.17 2.62
C VAL A 364 -22.50 6.48 3.54
N ALA A 365 -21.90 5.46 4.18
CA ALA A 365 -20.67 5.64 4.95
C ALA A 365 -19.45 6.00 4.07
N ILE A 366 -19.35 5.45 2.86
CA ILE A 366 -18.29 5.79 1.89
C ILE A 366 -18.51 7.20 1.34
N GLU A 367 -19.73 7.56 0.93
CA GLU A 367 -20.02 8.89 0.38
C GLU A 367 -19.93 10.00 1.44
N SER A 368 -20.35 9.76 2.68
CA SER A 368 -20.12 10.72 3.78
C SER A 368 -18.62 10.96 4.04
N THR A 369 -17.79 9.91 3.94
CA THR A 369 -16.33 10.03 4.04
C THR A 369 -15.74 10.80 2.85
N ARG A 370 -16.26 10.60 1.63
CA ARG A 370 -15.82 11.32 0.43
C ARG A 370 -16.23 12.80 0.47
N ALA A 371 -17.49 13.10 0.81
CA ALA A 371 -17.98 14.47 0.99
C ALA A 371 -17.18 15.22 2.07
N ARG A 372 -16.80 14.54 3.16
CA ARG A 372 -15.91 15.10 4.19
C ARG A 372 -14.55 15.48 3.63
N ARG A 373 -13.86 14.59 2.91
CA ARG A 373 -12.57 14.90 2.27
C ARG A 373 -12.69 16.05 1.26
N ASN A 374 -13.79 16.11 0.51
CA ASN A 374 -14.04 17.20 -0.44
C ASN A 374 -14.21 18.56 0.25
N ALA A 375 -14.97 18.62 1.36
CA ALA A 375 -15.09 19.84 2.15
C ALA A 375 -13.77 20.23 2.82
N GLU A 376 -12.96 19.27 3.29
CA GLU A 376 -11.61 19.51 3.80
C GLU A 376 -10.66 20.05 2.70
N LYS A 377 -10.80 19.62 1.44
CA LYS A 377 -10.08 20.21 0.28
C LYS A 377 -10.50 21.68 0.08
N VAL A 378 -11.80 21.96 0.03
CA VAL A 378 -12.34 23.33 -0.15
C VAL A 378 -11.91 24.25 1.00
N LEU A 379 -11.97 23.79 2.25
CA LEU A 379 -11.50 24.53 3.43
C LEU A 379 -10.03 24.91 3.30
N ARG A 380 -9.18 23.96 2.88
CA ARG A 380 -7.75 24.20 2.67
C ARG A 380 -7.52 25.29 1.61
N SER A 381 -8.16 25.18 0.45
CA SER A 381 -8.07 26.20 -0.60
C SER A 381 -8.54 27.57 -0.11
N LEU A 382 -9.62 27.65 0.68
CA LEU A 382 -10.07 28.90 1.30
C LEU A 382 -9.00 29.51 2.22
N THR A 383 -8.34 28.69 3.05
CA THR A 383 -7.25 29.15 3.93
C THR A 383 -5.99 29.57 3.18
N GLU A 384 -5.61 28.86 2.11
CA GLU A 384 -4.48 29.20 1.24
C GLU A 384 -4.72 30.52 0.50
N MET A 385 -5.98 30.83 0.16
CA MET A 385 -6.39 32.11 -0.43
C MET A 385 -6.59 33.24 0.59
N GLY A 386 -6.24 33.01 1.87
CA GLY A 386 -6.16 34.06 2.91
C GLY A 386 -7.38 34.20 3.83
N LEU A 387 -8.37 33.30 3.78
CA LEU A 387 -9.48 33.30 4.74
C LEU A 387 -9.04 32.65 6.07
N PRO A 388 -9.07 33.35 7.23
CA PRO A 388 -8.64 32.76 8.50
C PRO A 388 -9.55 31.59 8.92
N MET A 389 -8.94 30.51 9.44
CA MET A 389 -9.68 29.31 9.86
C MET A 389 -10.75 29.62 10.92
N ASP A 390 -10.50 30.56 11.83
CA ASP A 390 -11.46 31.02 12.86
C ASP A 390 -12.74 31.69 12.30
N ARG A 391 -12.76 31.98 10.99
CA ARG A 391 -13.94 32.51 10.28
C ARG A 391 -14.73 31.44 9.53
N VAL A 392 -14.29 30.17 9.52
CA VAL A 392 -14.92 29.09 8.77
C VAL A 392 -15.28 27.92 9.69
N ASP A 393 -16.58 27.78 9.99
CA ASP A 393 -17.10 26.60 10.68
C ASP A 393 -17.35 25.48 9.65
N LEU A 394 -16.93 24.25 9.97
CA LEU A 394 -17.13 23.06 9.12
C LEU A 394 -18.23 22.17 9.73
N SER A 395 -19.29 21.91 8.97
CA SER A 395 -20.41 21.06 9.38
C SER A 395 -20.75 20.01 8.31
N TYR A 396 -21.51 18.99 8.70
CA TYR A 396 -21.81 17.82 7.87
C TYR A 396 -23.33 17.56 7.92
N SER A 397 -23.96 17.35 6.77
CA SER A 397 -25.39 17.07 6.69
C SER A 397 -25.73 16.05 5.60
N PRO A 398 -26.54 15.01 5.87
CA PRO A 398 -27.14 14.20 4.81
C PRO A 398 -28.23 15.02 4.10
N SER A 399 -28.34 14.90 2.78
CA SER A 399 -29.47 15.46 2.03
C SER A 399 -30.16 14.39 1.18
N PRO A 400 -31.50 14.27 1.22
CA PRO A 400 -32.25 13.45 0.29
C PRO A 400 -32.38 14.09 -1.10
N GLU A 401 -32.12 15.40 -1.23
CA GLU A 401 -32.20 16.13 -2.50
C GLU A 401 -30.88 16.11 -3.30
N ALA A 402 -29.77 15.75 -2.66
CA ALA A 402 -28.46 15.67 -3.31
C ALA A 402 -28.31 14.34 -4.07
N THR A 403 -28.04 14.42 -5.38
CA THR A 403 -27.75 13.24 -6.22
C THR A 403 -26.25 12.89 -6.26
N THR A 404 -25.39 13.85 -5.93
CA THR A 404 -23.93 13.71 -5.87
C THR A 404 -23.41 14.32 -4.57
N ASN A 405 -22.11 14.17 -4.28
CA ASN A 405 -21.50 14.89 -3.17
C ASN A 405 -21.41 16.38 -3.51
N GLU A 406 -21.88 17.23 -2.61
CA GLU A 406 -21.94 18.67 -2.80
C GLU A 406 -21.33 19.37 -1.57
N VAL A 407 -20.71 20.52 -1.77
CA VAL A 407 -20.22 21.36 -0.67
C VAL A 407 -20.89 22.72 -0.79
N HIS A 408 -21.59 23.12 0.26
CA HIS A 408 -22.32 24.37 0.32
C HIS A 408 -21.59 25.35 1.23
N LEU A 409 -21.33 26.56 0.75
CA LEU A 409 -20.78 27.66 1.53
C LEU A 409 -21.90 28.62 1.90
N TYR A 410 -22.09 28.88 3.18
CA TYR A 410 -23.06 29.85 3.71
C TYR A 410 -22.32 31.03 4.37
N VAL A 411 -22.99 32.19 4.42
CA VAL A 411 -22.54 33.34 5.20
C VAL A 411 -23.35 33.38 6.50
N ARG A 412 -22.66 33.68 7.60
CA ARG A 412 -23.17 33.74 8.99
C ARG A 412 -22.91 35.12 9.59
#